data_AF-D4MZY7-F1
#
_entry.id   AF-D4MZY7-F1
#
_cell.length_a   1.000
_cell.length_b   1.000
_cell.length_c   1.000
_cell.angle_alpha   90.00
_cell.angle_beta   90.00
_cell.angle_gamma   90.00
#
_symmetry.space_group_name_H-M   'P 1'
#
loop_
_entity.id
_entity.type
_entity.pdbx_description
1 polymer ?
#
loop_
_entity_poly.entity_id
_entity_poly.type
_entity_poly.pdbx_seq_one_letter_code
_entity_poly.pdbx_strand_id
1 'polypeptide(L)'
;MSIRINKNKCVGCKRCLDVCPGSLIKTDATGKAYIKYPKDCWGCTSCLKECKTGAIAFFLGADIGGMGSEMTVNESKDTILWKIKKYTGEEQTIEINKKDSNKY
;
A
#
# COMPACT_ATOMS: atom_id res chain seq x y z
N MET A 1 12.19 -3.01 3.88
CA MET A 1 10.94 -3.71 3.52
C MET A 1 9.87 -2.63 3.40
N SER A 2 9.36 -2.40 2.19
CA SER A 2 8.57 -1.18 1.93
C SER A 2 7.07 -1.38 2.14
N ILE A 3 6.55 -2.62 2.11
CA ILE A 3 5.13 -2.92 2.31
C ILE A 3 4.88 -4.01 3.37
N ARG A 4 3.72 -3.95 4.02
CA ARG A 4 3.18 -4.92 4.98
C ARG A 4 1.79 -5.36 4.53
N ILE A 5 1.47 -6.65 4.67
CA ILE A 5 0.18 -7.22 4.26
C ILE A 5 -0.54 -7.78 5.49
N ASN A 6 -1.68 -7.18 5.83
CA ASN A 6 -2.58 -7.65 6.88
C ASN A 6 -3.45 -8.79 6.35
N LYS A 7 -3.18 -10.01 6.84
CA LYS A 7 -3.87 -11.24 6.42
C LYS A 7 -5.37 -11.24 6.75
N ASN A 8 -5.77 -10.59 7.84
CA ASN A 8 -7.17 -10.53 8.27
C ASN A 8 -8.01 -9.65 7.34
N LYS A 9 -7.41 -8.61 6.74
CA LYS A 9 -8.08 -7.74 5.75
C LYS A 9 -7.95 -8.23 4.32
N CYS A 10 -6.98 -9.12 4.04
CA CYS A 10 -6.77 -9.64 2.70
C CYS A 10 -7.90 -10.60 2.34
N VAL A 11 -8.56 -10.40 1.19
CA VAL A 11 -9.64 -11.28 0.71
C VAL A 11 -9.18 -12.25 -0.38
N GLY A 12 -7.88 -12.28 -0.70
CA GLY A 12 -7.34 -13.20 -1.71
C GLY A 12 -7.72 -12.87 -3.16
N CYS A 13 -8.09 -11.62 -3.46
CA CYS A 13 -8.54 -11.20 -4.81
C CYS A 13 -7.43 -11.11 -5.87
N LYS A 14 -6.17 -11.34 -5.51
CA LYS A 14 -4.99 -11.41 -6.36
C LYS A 14 -4.59 -10.15 -7.16
N ARG A 15 -5.40 -9.08 -7.21
CA ARG A 15 -5.07 -7.82 -7.95
C ARG A 15 -3.68 -7.24 -7.65
N CYS A 16 -3.22 -7.34 -6.40
CA CYS A 16 -1.89 -6.86 -6.01
C CYS A 16 -0.73 -7.64 -6.67
N LEU A 17 -0.96 -8.89 -7.09
CA LEU A 17 0.02 -9.68 -7.84
C LEU A 17 0.15 -9.12 -9.26
N ASP A 18 -0.98 -8.82 -9.91
CA ASP A 18 -1.06 -8.37 -11.31
C ASP A 18 -0.37 -7.03 -11.54
N VAL A 19 -0.44 -6.13 -10.55
CA VAL A 19 0.18 -4.80 -10.64
C VAL A 19 1.57 -4.69 -10.01
N CYS A 20 2.12 -5.79 -9.47
CA CYS A 20 3.45 -5.77 -8.89
C CYS A 20 4.49 -5.87 -10.03
N PRO A 21 5.21 -4.79 -10.39
CA PRO A 21 6.15 -4.84 -11.52
C PRO A 21 7.29 -5.83 -11.29
N GLY A 22 7.70 -6.02 -10.02
CA GLY A 22 8.72 -7.00 -9.67
C GLY A 22 8.20 -8.44 -9.50
N SER A 23 6.90 -8.70 -9.68
CA SER A 23 6.30 -10.03 -9.45
C SER A 23 6.59 -10.64 -8.06
N LEU A 24 6.77 -9.78 -7.05
CA LEU A 24 7.26 -10.15 -5.72
C LEU A 24 6.17 -10.63 -4.77
N ILE A 25 4.90 -10.33 -5.07
CA ILE A 25 3.75 -10.76 -4.26
C ILE A 25 3.26 -12.11 -4.77
N LYS A 26 2.94 -13.03 -3.86
CA LYS A 26 2.41 -14.38 -4.12
C LYS A 26 1.25 -14.67 -3.17
N THR A 27 0.56 -15.79 -3.37
CA THR A 27 -0.47 -16.30 -2.45
C THR A 27 0.07 -17.47 -1.66
N ASP A 28 -0.24 -17.52 -0.37
CA ASP A 28 0.02 -18.70 0.46
C ASP A 28 -1.04 -19.80 0.23
N ALA A 29 -0.93 -20.90 0.99
CA ALA A 29 -1.86 -22.04 0.94
C ALA A 29 -3.31 -21.67 1.30
N THR A 30 -3.53 -20.56 2.02
CA THR A 30 -4.86 -20.05 2.37
C THR A 30 -5.43 -19.09 1.31
N GLY A 31 -4.70 -18.87 0.21
CA GLY A 31 -5.04 -17.93 -0.85
C GLY A 31 -4.77 -16.47 -0.51
N LYS A 32 -4.15 -16.17 0.64
CA LYS A 32 -3.89 -14.79 1.08
C LYS A 32 -2.56 -14.29 0.53
N ALA A 33 -2.52 -13.02 0.12
CA ALA A 33 -1.32 -12.42 -0.44
C ALA A 33 -0.19 -12.31 0.61
N TYR A 34 1.05 -12.56 0.21
CA TYR A 34 2.27 -12.27 0.97
C TYR A 34 3.37 -11.77 0.02
N ILE A 35 4.35 -11.04 0.53
CA ILE A 35 5.51 -10.62 -0.24
C ILE A 35 6.62 -11.68 -0.10
N LYS A 36 7.01 -12.32 -1.20
CA LYS A 36 8.01 -13.40 -1.22
C LYS A 36 9.43 -12.86 -1.07
N TYR A 37 9.74 -11.77 -1.75
CA TYR A 37 11.07 -11.15 -1.76
C TYR A 37 10.99 -9.69 -1.33
N PRO A 38 10.91 -9.42 -0.01
CA PRO A 38 10.64 -8.07 0.49
C PRO A 38 11.83 -7.12 0.38
N LYS A 39 13.05 -7.63 0.16
CA LYS A 39 14.26 -6.83 -0.09
C LYS A 39 14.29 -6.23 -1.50
N ASP A 40 13.63 -6.89 -2.45
CA ASP A 40 13.60 -6.46 -3.86
C ASP A 40 12.43 -5.49 -4.12
N CYS A 41 11.65 -5.16 -3.09
CA CYS A 41 10.50 -4.27 -3.20
C CYS A 41 10.96 -2.83 -3.40
N TRP A 42 10.67 -2.26 -4.58
CA TRP A 42 11.01 -0.88 -4.91
C TRP A 42 10.14 0.16 -4.21
N GLY A 43 9.09 -0.28 -3.52
CA GLY A 43 8.19 0.64 -2.84
C GLY A 43 7.34 1.53 -3.76
N CYS A 44 7.08 1.11 -5.01
CA CYS A 44 6.32 1.88 -6.00
C CYS A 44 4.84 2.15 -5.65
N THR A 45 4.32 1.55 -4.58
CA THR A 45 2.93 1.68 -4.09
C THR A 45 1.80 1.17 -4.99
N SER A 46 2.09 0.57 -6.17
CA SER A 46 1.04 0.05 -7.09
C SER A 46 0.09 -0.94 -6.40
N CYS A 47 0.64 -1.88 -5.64
CA CYS A 47 -0.14 -2.86 -4.88
C CYS A 47 -1.03 -2.22 -3.79
N LEU A 48 -0.61 -1.09 -3.22
CA LEU A 48 -1.39 -0.32 -2.24
C LEU A 48 -2.66 0.22 -2.88
N LYS A 49 -2.51 0.91 -4.02
CA LYS A 49 -3.60 1.56 -4.78
C LYS A 49 -4.65 0.56 -5.25
N GLU A 50 -4.21 -0.63 -5.63
CA GLU A 50 -5.11 -1.71 -6.05
C GLU A 50 -5.81 -2.44 -4.90
N CYS A 51 -5.27 -2.37 -3.68
CA CYS A 51 -5.84 -3.07 -2.54
C CYS A 51 -7.06 -2.34 -1.97
N LYS A 52 -8.23 -2.55 -2.56
CA LYS A 52 -9.48 -1.90 -2.13
C LYS A 52 -9.95 -2.28 -0.71
N THR A 53 -9.41 -3.36 -0.12
CA THR A 53 -9.70 -3.75 1.27
C THR A 53 -8.76 -3.10 2.28
N GLY A 54 -7.78 -2.30 1.84
CA GLY A 54 -6.80 -1.67 2.72
C GLY A 54 -5.93 -2.69 3.47
N ALA A 55 -5.70 -3.85 2.87
CA ALA A 55 -4.89 -4.92 3.47
C ALA A 55 -3.39 -4.68 3.31
N ILE A 56 -2.96 -3.80 2.40
CA ILE A 56 -1.54 -3.51 2.17
C ILE A 56 -1.25 -2.10 2.69
N ALA A 57 -0.25 -1.98 3.57
CA ALA A 57 0.28 -0.72 4.07
C ALA A 57 1.73 -0.54 3.63
N PHE A 58 2.14 0.70 3.36
CA PHE A 58 3.51 1.06 3.08
C PHE A 58 4.18 1.45 4.40
N PHE A 59 5.28 0.79 4.74
CA PHE A 59 6.02 1.07 5.96
C PHE A 59 7.01 2.21 5.72
N LEU A 60 6.82 3.31 6.44
CA LEU A 60 7.68 4.48 6.38
C LEU A 60 8.81 4.32 7.39
N GLY A 61 9.93 3.76 6.94
CA GLY A 61 11.12 3.52 7.75
C GLY A 61 11.90 4.80 8.07
N ALA A 62 12.96 4.65 8.88
CA ALA A 62 13.84 5.75 9.26
C ALA A 62 14.61 6.34 8.07
N ASP A 63 14.86 5.52 7.05
CA ASP A 63 15.54 5.86 5.79
C ASP A 63 14.85 6.98 5.00
N ILE A 64 13.53 7.14 5.18
CA ILE A 64 12.74 8.21 4.56
C ILE A 64 12.10 9.15 5.59
N GLY A 65 12.61 9.16 6.83
CA GLY A 65 12.11 10.02 7.91
C GLY A 65 10.73 9.63 8.45
N GLY A 66 10.27 8.41 8.18
CA GLY A 66 8.92 7.95 8.50
C GLY A 66 8.67 7.55 9.95
N MET A 67 9.73 7.35 10.74
CA MET A 67 9.67 6.97 12.17
C MET A 67 8.78 5.74 12.47
N GLY A 68 8.67 4.80 11.53
CA GLY A 68 7.84 3.61 11.71
C GLY A 68 6.34 3.82 11.42
N SER A 69 5.98 4.96 10.85
CA SER A 69 4.62 5.26 10.41
C SER A 69 4.19 4.33 9.27
N GLU A 70 2.89 4.18 9.09
CA GLU A 70 2.32 3.37 8.02
C GLU A 70 1.42 4.21 7.14
N MET A 71 1.57 4.08 5.83
CA MET A 71 0.71 4.74 4.85
C MET A 71 -0.22 3.72 4.21
N THR A 72 -1.50 4.07 4.07
CA THR A 72 -2.50 3.32 3.33
C THR A 72 -3.19 4.24 2.33
N VAL A 73 -3.95 3.67 1.40
CA VAL A 73 -4.67 4.45 0.39
C VAL A 73 -6.10 3.98 0.27
N ASN A 74 -7.01 4.94 0.17
CA ASN A 74 -8.40 4.73 -0.18
C ASN A 74 -8.71 5.54 -1.43
N GLU A 75 -9.37 4.92 -2.39
CA GLU A 75 -9.75 5.58 -3.64
C GLU A 75 -11.26 5.77 -3.69
N SER A 76 -11.69 6.98 -3.99
CA SER A 76 -13.06 7.34 -4.37
C SER A 76 -13.09 7.73 -5.85
N LYS A 77 -14.26 8.04 -6.42
CA LYS A 77 -14.46 8.28 -7.86
C LYS A 77 -13.41 9.22 -8.46
N ASP A 78 -13.29 10.42 -7.90
CA ASP A 78 -12.38 11.46 -8.40
C ASP A 78 -11.20 11.74 -7.47
N THR A 79 -11.09 11.03 -6.35
CA THR A 79 -10.17 11.40 -5.25
C THR A 79 -9.35 10.19 -4.78
N ILE A 80 -8.08 10.42 -4.49
CA ILE A 80 -7.20 9.49 -3.78
C ILE A 80 -6.94 10.05 -2.39
N LEU A 81 -7.24 9.28 -1.36
CA LEU A 81 -7.00 9.61 0.05
C LEU A 81 -5.81 8.78 0.55
N TRP A 82 -4.67 9.43 0.73
CA TRP A 82 -3.51 8.83 1.38
C TRP A 82 -3.60 9.04 2.88
N LYS A 83 -3.66 7.96 3.63
CA LYS A 83 -3.76 8.00 5.09
C LYS A 83 -2.46 7.55 5.70
N ILE A 84 -1.83 8.43 6.47
CA ILE A 84 -0.58 8.19 7.18
C ILE A 84 -0.93 8.04 8.66
N LYS A 85 -0.77 6.83 9.18
CA LYS A 85 -0.85 6.56 10.61
C LYS A 85 0.56 6.68 11.20
N LYS A 86 0.78 7.73 11.99
CA LYS A 86 2.05 7.95 12.68
C LYS A 86 2.27 6.88 13.75
N TYR A 87 3.53 6.64 14.10
CA TYR A 87 3.90 5.74 15.20
C TYR A 87 3.30 6.17 16.55
N THR A 88 2.97 7.45 16.72
CA THR A 88 2.26 8.01 17.88
C THR A 88 0.78 7.61 17.94
N GLY A 89 0.23 7.05 16.86
CA GLY A 89 -1.19 6.72 16.70
C GLY A 89 -2.02 7.82 16.03
N GLU A 90 -1.47 9.02 15.86
CA GLU A 90 -2.12 10.11 15.12
C GLU A 90 -2.27 9.74 13.62
N GLU A 91 -3.41 10.08 13.03
CA GLU A 91 -3.64 9.88 11.60
C GLU A 91 -3.69 11.21 10.85
N GLN A 92 -2.98 11.28 9.73
CA GLN A 92 -3.01 12.40 8.80
C GLN A 92 -3.53 11.91 7.45
N THR A 93 -4.40 12.69 6.79
CA THR A 93 -4.92 12.36 5.46
C THR A 93 -4.47 13.41 4.45
N ILE A 94 -3.93 12.97 3.33
CA ILE A 94 -3.62 13.79 2.16
C ILE A 94 -4.63 13.43 1.07
N GLU A 95 -5.38 14.43 0.64
CA GLU A 95 -6.38 14.29 -0.42
C GLU A 95 -5.80 14.77 -1.75
N ILE A 96 -5.93 13.95 -2.81
CA ILE A 96 -5.49 14.27 -4.16
C ILE A 96 -6.66 14.07 -5.11
N ASN A 97 -7.02 15.10 -5.87
CA ASN A 97 -7.99 15.00 -6.95
C ASN A 97 -7.31 14.45 -8.22
N LYS A 98 -7.83 13.36 -8.77
CA LYS A 98 -7.29 12.70 -9.96
C LYS A 98 -7.41 13.57 -11.21
N LYS A 99 -8.42 14.44 -11.27
CA LYS A 99 -8.62 15.36 -12.41
C LYS A 99 -7.58 16.47 -12.46
N ASP A 100 -6.89 16.71 -11.34
CA ASP A 100 -5.82 17.69 -11.24
C ASP A 100 -4.44 17.06 -11.50
N SER A 101 -4.39 15.74 -11.68
CA SER A 101 -3.15 15.04 -12.01
C SER A 101 -2.66 15.46 -13.40
N ASN A 102 -1.48 16.08 -13.46
CA ASN A 102 -0.84 16.61 -14.67
C ASN A 102 -1.44 17.90 -15.23
N LYS A 103 -2.09 18.73 -14.41
CA LYS A 103 -2.33 20.14 -14.75
C LYS A 103 -1.02 20.90 -14.60
N TYR A 104 -0.26 21.02 -15.68
CA TYR A 104 0.88 21.92 -15.81
C TYR A 104 0.49 23.19 -16.57
#